data_AF-A0A9N8MGM9-F1
#
_entry.id   AF-A0A9N8MGM9-F1
#
_cell.length_a   1.000
_cell.length_b   1.000
_cell.length_c   1.000
_cell.angle_alpha   90.00
_cell.angle_beta   90.00
_cell.angle_gamma   90.00
#
_symmetry.space_group_name_H-M   'P 1'
#
loop_
_entity.id
_entity.type
_entity.pdbx_description
1 polymer ?
#
loop_
_entity_poly.entity_id
_entity_poly.type
_entity_poly.pdbx_seq_one_letter_code
_entity_poly.pdbx_strand_id
1 'polypeptide(L)'
;MQMLKKLIIFKIELRLLLFLIIAFIFTTAIGTVSHEYGHFVAAKFRGINMQIHYAYTSYIYDGNLRGADNFDKFIVTLGGPIQTMLTGTLGLILLFIFQKNQKACTLNFKHWFCIFLSLFWLRQTANFTMWMIGYLLEGKFSTRCDEIRLAKYLELPNWSIILSTAFLGFIITMIVIFKFIPVNKRFTFIIAGFAGGISGYMIWLELLGKIIMP
;
A
#
# COMPACT_ATOMS: atom_id res chain seq x y z
N MET A 1 26.18 -17.76 9.24
CA MET A 1 25.69 -16.87 10.32
C MET A 1 26.31 -15.46 10.32
N GLN A 2 27.57 -15.27 9.90
CA GLN A 2 28.20 -13.93 9.79
C GLN A 2 27.60 -13.02 8.69
N MET A 3 27.21 -13.55 7.52
CA MET A 3 26.55 -12.75 6.47
C MET A 3 25.18 -12.20 6.91
N LEU A 4 24.42 -13.00 7.67
CA LEU A 4 23.10 -12.59 8.19
C LEU A 4 23.22 -11.42 9.17
N LYS A 5 24.25 -11.43 10.04
CA LYS A 5 24.53 -10.34 10.99
C LYS A 5 24.90 -9.01 10.31
N LYS A 6 25.41 -9.06 9.06
CA LYS A 6 25.66 -7.85 8.25
C LYS A 6 24.36 -7.23 7.73
N LEU A 7 23.30 -8.02 7.58
CA LEU A 7 22.02 -7.60 7.01
C LEU A 7 20.99 -7.24 8.08
N ILE A 8 20.92 -8.00 9.16
CA ILE A 8 19.95 -7.80 10.26
C ILE A 8 20.64 -8.07 11.59
N ILE A 9 20.51 -7.13 12.52
CA ILE A 9 20.83 -7.34 13.93
C ILE A 9 19.51 -7.52 14.68
N PHE A 10 19.37 -8.64 15.38
CA PHE A 10 18.22 -8.96 16.23
C PHE A 10 18.25 -8.10 17.49
N LYS A 11 17.96 -6.81 17.34
CA LYS A 11 17.83 -5.85 18.43
C LYS A 11 16.48 -5.17 18.32
N ILE A 12 15.77 -5.12 19.44
CA ILE A 12 14.47 -4.44 19.56
C ILE A 12 14.67 -3.18 20.39
N GLU A 13 14.35 -2.03 19.81
CA GLU A 13 14.28 -0.76 20.53
C GLU A 13 12.81 -0.46 20.86
N LEU A 14 12.38 -0.73 22.09
CA LEU A 14 10.95 -0.67 22.48
C LEU A 14 10.30 0.69 22.19
N ARG A 15 11.00 1.80 22.48
CA ARG A 15 10.51 3.15 22.20
C ARG A 15 10.28 3.37 20.70
N LEU A 16 11.21 2.90 19.86
CA LEU A 16 11.09 2.98 18.41
C LEU A 16 9.99 2.04 17.89
N LEU A 17 9.87 0.83 18.47
CA LEU A 17 8.85 -0.15 18.12
C LEU A 17 7.44 0.43 18.28
N LEU A 18 7.13 0.98 19.45
CA LEU A 18 5.81 1.55 19.74
C LEU A 18 5.48 2.72 18.81
N PHE A 19 6.44 3.61 18.59
CA PHE A 19 6.28 4.72 17.65
C PHE A 19 5.99 4.24 16.23
N LEU A 20 6.75 3.24 15.75
CA LEU A 20 6.56 2.70 14.41
C LEU A 20 5.22 1.97 14.27
N ILE A 21 4.78 1.21 15.27
CA ILE A 21 3.46 0.54 15.25
C ILE A 21 2.36 1.58 15.06
N ILE A 22 2.36 2.64 15.87
CA ILE A 22 1.39 3.73 15.76
C ILE A 22 1.47 4.39 14.37
N ALA A 23 2.68 4.67 13.88
CA ALA A 23 2.88 5.25 12.56
C ALA A 23 2.35 4.33 11.44
N PHE A 24 2.54 3.02 11.53
CA PHE A 24 1.98 2.05 10.59
C PHE A 24 0.46 1.98 10.64
N ILE A 25 -0.16 2.07 11.82
CA ILE A 25 -1.62 2.12 11.96
C ILE A 25 -2.17 3.34 11.21
N PHE A 26 -1.62 4.52 11.46
CA PHE A 26 -2.05 5.74 10.77
C PHE A 26 -1.77 5.70 9.26
N THR A 27 -0.59 5.22 8.86
CA THR A 27 -0.22 5.15 7.45
C THR A 27 -1.09 4.14 6.69
N THR A 28 -1.51 3.05 7.33
CA THR A 28 -2.46 2.09 6.74
C THR A 28 -3.81 2.75 6.44
N ALA A 29 -4.35 3.53 7.39
CA ALA A 29 -5.58 4.28 7.18
C ALA A 29 -5.46 5.30 6.03
N ILE A 30 -4.38 6.09 6.03
CA ILE A 30 -4.09 7.09 4.99
C ILE A 30 -3.95 6.41 3.63
N GLY A 31 -3.22 5.29 3.55
CA GLY A 31 -3.03 4.53 2.32
C GLY A 31 -4.33 3.93 1.79
N THR A 32 -5.22 3.48 2.67
CA THR A 32 -6.57 3.01 2.27
C THR A 32 -7.36 4.14 1.65
N VAL A 33 -7.50 5.27 2.34
CA VAL A 33 -8.28 6.42 1.87
C VAL A 33 -7.67 7.01 0.60
N SER A 34 -6.34 7.10 0.50
CA SER A 34 -5.70 7.66 -0.69
C SER A 34 -5.95 6.80 -1.93
N HIS A 35 -6.00 5.47 -1.77
CA HIS A 35 -6.33 4.54 -2.87
C HIS A 35 -7.77 4.75 -3.34
N GLU A 36 -8.71 4.85 -2.41
CA GLU A 36 -10.11 5.16 -2.75
C GLU A 36 -10.23 6.54 -3.41
N TYR A 37 -9.43 7.51 -2.96
CA TYR A 37 -9.33 8.81 -3.62
C TYR A 37 -8.77 8.69 -5.05
N GLY A 38 -7.86 7.75 -5.29
CA GLY A 38 -7.37 7.41 -6.64
C GLY A 38 -8.49 6.98 -7.58
N HIS A 39 -9.39 6.11 -7.12
CA HIS A 39 -10.59 5.74 -7.89
C HIS A 39 -11.50 6.93 -8.17
N PHE A 40 -11.75 7.76 -7.15
CA PHE A 40 -12.58 8.97 -7.28
C PHE A 40 -12.00 9.97 -8.29
N VAL A 41 -10.69 10.23 -8.24
CA VAL A 41 -10.03 11.14 -9.17
C VAL A 41 -10.12 10.60 -10.60
N ALA A 42 -9.87 9.32 -10.80
CA ALA A 42 -9.99 8.67 -12.11
C ALA A 42 -11.44 8.77 -12.65
N ALA A 43 -12.44 8.57 -11.80
CA ALA A 43 -13.85 8.73 -12.15
C ALA A 43 -14.19 10.17 -12.53
N LYS A 44 -13.71 11.14 -11.75
CA LYS A 44 -13.93 12.57 -12.00
C LYS A 44 -13.33 13.01 -13.34
N PHE A 45 -12.17 12.49 -13.73
CA PHE A 45 -11.60 12.73 -15.06
C PHE A 45 -12.46 12.18 -16.21
N ARG A 46 -13.29 11.17 -15.95
CA ARG A 46 -14.26 10.62 -16.91
C ARG A 46 -15.63 11.30 -16.83
N GLY A 47 -15.80 12.28 -15.95
CA GLY A 47 -17.09 12.93 -15.70
C GLY A 47 -18.07 12.06 -14.91
N ILE A 48 -17.57 11.03 -14.21
CA ILE A 48 -18.36 10.11 -13.40
C ILE A 48 -18.35 10.60 -11.96
N ASN A 49 -19.54 10.77 -11.38
CA ASN A 49 -19.69 11.13 -9.98
C ASN A 49 -19.63 9.87 -9.11
N MET A 50 -18.65 9.84 -8.20
CA MET A 50 -18.50 8.77 -7.21
C MET A 50 -18.47 9.35 -5.80
N GLN A 51 -18.92 8.57 -4.84
CA GLN A 51 -18.79 8.86 -3.42
C GLN A 51 -17.66 7.99 -2.84
N ILE A 52 -16.82 8.61 -2.00
CA ILE A 52 -15.76 7.93 -1.28
C ILE A 52 -16.32 7.47 0.07
N HIS A 53 -16.18 6.18 0.35
CA HIS A 53 -16.40 5.60 1.68
C HIS A 53 -15.05 5.16 2.26
N TYR A 54 -15.04 4.80 3.54
CA TYR A 54 -13.81 4.46 4.26
C TYR A 54 -12.96 3.31 3.67
N ALA A 55 -13.56 2.44 2.85
CA ALA A 55 -12.90 1.25 2.29
C ALA A 55 -13.28 0.92 0.84
N TYR A 56 -14.11 1.75 0.21
CA TYR A 56 -14.56 1.55 -1.16
C TYR A 56 -15.09 2.87 -1.74
N THR A 57 -15.18 2.93 -3.06
CA THR A 57 -15.89 4.00 -3.77
C THR A 57 -17.16 3.45 -4.41
N SER A 58 -18.24 4.23 -4.38
CA SER A 58 -19.54 3.88 -4.95
C SER A 58 -19.96 4.88 -6.02
N TYR A 59 -20.75 4.44 -6.99
CA TYR A 59 -21.28 5.32 -8.03
C TYR A 59 -22.47 6.11 -7.48
N ILE A 60 -22.47 7.42 -7.69
CA ILE A 60 -23.67 8.23 -7.46
C ILE A 60 -24.48 8.15 -8.76
N TYR A 61 -25.64 7.50 -8.71
CA TYR A 61 -26.52 7.36 -9.87
C TYR A 61 -27.10 8.73 -10.21
N ASP A 62 -26.55 9.38 -11.23
CA ASP A 62 -27.11 10.56 -11.87
C ASP A 62 -27.59 10.10 -13.25
N GLY A 63 -28.82 10.43 -13.64
CA GLY A 63 -29.53 9.84 -14.79
C GLY A 63 -28.83 9.99 -16.16
N ASN A 64 -27.69 10.68 -16.21
CA ASN A 64 -26.77 10.74 -17.33
C ASN A 64 -25.69 9.65 -17.20
N LEU A 65 -25.96 8.48 -17.80
CA LEU A 65 -25.02 7.35 -17.88
C LEU A 65 -23.80 7.66 -18.77
N ARG A 66 -22.91 8.53 -18.32
CA ARG A 66 -21.48 8.47 -18.68
C ARG A 66 -20.83 7.66 -17.56
N GLY A 67 -20.44 6.41 -17.81
CA GLY A 67 -19.95 5.48 -16.78
C GLY A 67 -20.37 4.02 -16.94
N ALA A 68 -21.10 3.66 -18.00
CA ALA A 68 -21.47 2.28 -18.28
C ALA A 68 -20.42 1.52 -19.11
N ASP A 69 -19.54 2.24 -19.83
CA ASP A 69 -18.58 1.63 -20.75
C ASP A 69 -17.50 0.86 -19.99
N ASN A 70 -17.08 -0.26 -20.58
CA ASN A 70 -16.06 -1.11 -19.97
C ASN A 70 -14.74 -0.34 -19.78
N PHE A 71 -14.44 0.61 -20.67
CA PHE A 71 -13.25 1.47 -20.57
C PHE A 71 -13.30 2.42 -19.35
N ASP A 72 -14.47 2.99 -19.04
CA ASP A 72 -14.63 3.85 -17.87
C ASP A 72 -14.37 3.07 -16.57
N LYS A 73 -14.95 1.86 -16.48
CA LYS A 73 -14.71 0.94 -15.35
C LYS A 73 -13.24 0.57 -15.22
N PHE A 74 -12.55 0.35 -16.34
CA PHE A 74 -11.13 0.07 -16.37
C PHE A 74 -10.32 1.25 -15.81
N ILE A 75 -10.56 2.47 -16.30
CA ILE A 75 -9.86 3.68 -15.84
C ILE A 75 -10.11 3.93 -14.34
N VAL A 76 -11.35 3.79 -13.88
CA VAL A 76 -11.70 3.93 -12.46
C VAL A 76 -10.96 2.90 -11.63
N THR A 77 -11.00 1.62 -12.01
CA THR A 77 -10.31 0.53 -11.29
C THR A 77 -8.80 0.74 -11.25
N LEU A 78 -8.22 1.30 -12.32
CA LEU A 78 -6.79 1.59 -12.41
C LEU A 78 -6.35 2.72 -11.47
N GLY A 79 -7.24 3.66 -11.15
CA GLY A 79 -6.95 4.85 -10.37
C GLY A 79 -6.36 4.58 -8.98
N GLY A 80 -6.92 3.63 -8.23
CA GLY A 80 -6.43 3.28 -6.89
C GLY A 80 -5.02 2.69 -6.88
N PRO A 81 -4.77 1.58 -7.62
CA PRO A 81 -3.44 1.00 -7.75
C PRO A 81 -2.41 2.02 -8.26
N ILE A 82 -2.72 2.81 -9.29
CA ILE A 82 -1.80 3.83 -9.80
C ILE A 82 -1.50 4.89 -8.74
N GLN A 83 -2.51 5.39 -8.00
CA GLN A 83 -2.30 6.40 -6.97
C GLN A 83 -1.28 5.93 -5.92
N THR A 84 -1.43 4.70 -5.43
CA THR A 84 -0.53 4.14 -4.41
C THR A 84 0.88 3.88 -4.96
N MET A 85 0.98 3.35 -6.19
CA MET A 85 2.27 3.14 -6.87
C MET A 85 3.02 4.45 -7.14
N LEU A 86 2.31 5.50 -7.59
CA LEU A 86 2.90 6.82 -7.82
C LEU A 86 3.41 7.43 -6.51
N THR A 87 2.60 7.36 -5.45
CA THR A 87 2.97 7.85 -4.11
C THR A 87 4.22 7.13 -3.60
N GLY A 88 4.25 5.80 -3.71
CA GLY A 88 5.41 4.98 -3.35
C GLY A 88 6.67 5.33 -4.14
N THR A 89 6.51 5.54 -5.44
CA THR A 89 7.62 5.90 -6.34
C THR A 89 8.17 7.29 -6.03
N LEU A 90 7.32 8.27 -5.74
CA LEU A 90 7.74 9.61 -5.30
C LEU A 90 8.52 9.53 -3.99
N GLY A 91 8.06 8.74 -3.02
CA GLY A 91 8.81 8.49 -1.78
C GLY A 91 10.19 7.92 -2.04
N LEU A 92 10.29 6.94 -2.95
CA LEU A 92 11.56 6.30 -3.29
C LEU A 92 12.53 7.29 -3.96
N ILE A 93 12.05 8.11 -4.90
CA ILE A 93 12.85 9.15 -5.55
C ILE A 93 13.38 10.15 -4.51
N LEU A 94 12.52 10.61 -3.59
CA LEU A 94 12.91 11.53 -2.53
C LEU A 94 13.98 10.92 -1.60
N LEU A 95 13.87 9.63 -1.27
CA LEU A 95 14.90 8.94 -0.49
C LEU A 95 16.26 8.96 -1.18
N PHE A 96 16.30 8.69 -2.49
CA PHE A 96 17.56 8.73 -3.25
C PHE A 96 18.17 10.13 -3.30
N ILE A 97 17.34 11.16 -3.45
CA ILE A 97 17.79 12.55 -3.48
C ILE A 97 18.35 12.96 -2.11
N PHE A 98 17.65 12.67 -1.02
CA PHE A 98 18.09 13.05 0.32
C PHE A 98 19.29 12.23 0.83
N GLN A 99 19.39 10.95 0.45
CA GLN A 99 20.51 10.09 0.84
C GLN A 99 21.85 10.54 0.25
N LYS A 100 21.85 11.15 -0.95
CA LYS A 100 23.08 11.69 -1.57
C LYS A 100 23.76 12.76 -0.69
N ASN A 101 22.99 13.42 0.17
CA ASN A 101 23.45 14.54 0.99
C ASN A 101 23.74 14.19 2.45
N GLN A 102 23.63 12.93 2.89
CA GLN A 102 23.84 12.57 4.30
C GLN A 102 24.91 11.50 4.51
N LYS A 103 26.00 11.90 5.20
CA LYS A 103 26.98 11.04 5.87
C LYS A 103 26.81 11.21 7.39
N ALA A 104 25.89 10.52 8.06
CA ALA A 104 26.01 10.15 9.48
C ALA A 104 24.69 9.64 10.10
N CYS A 105 24.70 8.34 10.44
CA CYS A 105 24.20 7.66 11.65
C CYS A 105 22.81 7.94 12.27
N THR A 106 22.04 8.97 11.90
CA THR A 106 20.72 9.23 12.51
C THR A 106 19.67 9.53 11.44
N LEU A 107 18.65 8.67 11.35
CA LEU A 107 17.47 8.90 10.52
C LEU A 107 16.69 10.09 11.09
N ASN A 108 16.69 11.20 10.37
CA ASN A 108 15.86 12.36 10.69
C ASN A 108 14.38 12.07 10.38
N PHE A 109 13.44 12.78 11.01
CA PHE A 109 11.99 12.63 10.79
C PHE A 109 11.60 12.67 9.31
N LYS A 110 12.23 13.56 8.52
CA LYS A 110 12.02 13.64 7.06
C LYS A 110 12.37 12.33 6.32
N HIS A 111 13.39 11.61 6.77
CA HIS A 111 13.77 10.32 6.18
C HIS A 111 12.75 9.25 6.52
N TRP A 112 12.27 9.22 7.76
CA TRP A 112 11.18 8.33 8.14
C TRP A 112 9.92 8.59 7.33
N PHE A 113 9.55 9.85 7.14
CA PHE A 113 8.41 10.22 6.29
C PHE A 113 8.58 9.70 4.87
N CYS A 114 9.76 9.88 4.24
CA CYS A 114 10.02 9.36 2.89
C CYS A 114 10.02 7.83 2.85
N ILE A 115 10.52 7.15 3.89
CA ILE A 115 10.44 5.69 4.04
C ILE A 115 8.96 5.26 4.03
N PHE A 116 8.12 5.85 4.88
CA PHE A 116 6.69 5.52 4.92
C PHE A 116 5.99 5.84 3.60
N LEU A 117 6.37 6.92 2.91
CA LEU A 117 5.84 7.24 1.59
C LEU A 117 6.18 6.13 0.58
N SER A 118 7.44 5.66 0.55
CA SER A 118 7.86 4.53 -0.29
C SER A 118 7.13 3.23 0.00
N LEU A 119 6.73 3.00 1.27
CA LEU A 119 6.00 1.80 1.68
C LEU A 119 4.58 1.72 1.13
N PHE A 120 4.08 2.71 0.38
CA PHE A 120 2.79 2.55 -0.32
C PHE A 120 2.83 1.39 -1.32
N TRP A 121 4.02 1.04 -1.84
CA TRP A 121 4.25 -0.18 -2.62
C TRP A 121 3.96 -1.48 -1.85
N LEU A 122 4.04 -1.48 -0.52
CA LEU A 122 3.74 -2.63 0.32
C LEU A 122 2.30 -3.11 0.14
N ARG A 123 1.37 -2.21 -0.23
CA ARG A 123 -0.04 -2.57 -0.49
C ARG A 123 -0.16 -3.62 -1.59
N GLN A 124 0.59 -3.48 -2.67
CA GLN A 124 0.55 -4.42 -3.80
C GLN A 124 0.97 -5.83 -3.35
N THR A 125 2.04 -5.91 -2.55
CA THR A 125 2.49 -7.17 -1.94
C THR A 125 1.49 -7.72 -0.91
N ALA A 126 0.89 -6.85 -0.10
CA ALA A 126 -0.13 -7.23 0.89
C ALA A 126 -1.41 -7.74 0.24
N ASN A 127 -1.87 -7.11 -0.85
CA ASN A 127 -3.04 -7.54 -1.63
C ASN A 127 -2.84 -8.97 -2.16
N PHE A 128 -1.68 -9.27 -2.74
CA PHE A 128 -1.35 -10.62 -3.20
C PHE A 128 -1.32 -11.63 -2.04
N THR A 129 -0.71 -11.25 -0.91
CA THR A 129 -0.65 -12.12 0.28
C THR A 129 -2.05 -12.42 0.82
N MET A 130 -2.92 -11.42 0.92
CA MET A 130 -4.31 -11.59 1.34
C MET A 130 -5.12 -12.41 0.33
N TRP A 131 -4.86 -12.24 -0.97
CA TRP A 131 -5.49 -13.04 -2.01
C TRP A 131 -5.11 -14.53 -1.90
N MET A 132 -3.84 -14.83 -1.61
CA MET A 132 -3.36 -16.18 -1.37
C MET A 132 -3.91 -16.77 -0.06
N ILE A 133 -3.92 -16.00 1.03
CA ILE A 133 -4.50 -16.43 2.31
C ILE A 133 -6.00 -16.73 2.14
N GLY A 134 -6.74 -15.87 1.44
CA GLY A 134 -8.16 -16.09 1.16
C GLY A 134 -8.40 -17.39 0.38
N TYR A 135 -7.55 -17.71 -0.60
CA TYR A 135 -7.62 -18.99 -1.29
C TYR A 135 -7.38 -20.19 -0.36
N LEU A 136 -6.40 -20.09 0.55
CA LEU A 136 -6.09 -21.17 1.50
C LEU A 136 -7.21 -21.40 2.53
N LEU A 137 -7.95 -20.35 2.90
CA LEU A 137 -9.02 -20.44 3.90
C LEU A 137 -10.38 -20.82 3.30
N GLU A 138 -10.75 -20.21 2.17
CA GLU A 138 -12.08 -20.36 1.56
C GLU A 138 -12.11 -21.36 0.40
N GLY A 139 -10.95 -21.78 -0.10
CA GLY A 139 -10.81 -22.65 -1.27
C GLY A 139 -11.17 -21.97 -2.60
N LYS A 140 -11.42 -20.65 -2.61
CA LYS A 140 -11.83 -19.89 -3.78
C LYS A 140 -11.02 -18.60 -3.91
N PHE A 141 -10.64 -18.26 -5.14
CA PHE A 141 -9.98 -16.99 -5.41
C PHE A 141 -10.98 -15.84 -5.38
N SER A 142 -10.73 -14.85 -4.52
CA SER A 142 -11.51 -13.61 -4.52
C SER A 142 -11.36 -12.88 -5.85
N THR A 143 -12.45 -12.35 -6.38
CA THR A 143 -12.50 -11.59 -7.63
C THR A 143 -12.71 -10.09 -7.41
N ARG A 144 -12.74 -9.66 -6.14
CA ARG A 144 -13.02 -8.27 -5.76
C ARG A 144 -11.82 -7.35 -5.94
N CYS A 145 -10.60 -7.90 -5.92
CA CYS A 145 -9.36 -7.13 -6.00
C CYS A 145 -9.23 -6.34 -7.32
N ASP A 146 -8.73 -5.11 -7.26
CA ASP A 146 -8.63 -4.22 -8.41
C ASP A 146 -7.70 -4.79 -9.49
N GLU A 147 -6.56 -5.36 -9.09
CA GLU A 147 -5.60 -5.97 -10.00
C GLU A 147 -6.19 -7.17 -10.76
N ILE A 148 -7.14 -7.89 -10.17
CA ILE A 148 -7.84 -9.01 -10.82
C ILE A 148 -8.89 -8.51 -11.80
N ARG A 149 -9.60 -7.43 -11.45
CA ARG A 149 -10.56 -6.78 -12.35
C ARG A 149 -9.84 -6.21 -13.59
N LEU A 150 -8.67 -5.61 -13.40
CA LEU A 150 -7.82 -5.16 -14.50
C LEU A 150 -7.36 -6.33 -15.38
N ALA A 151 -6.95 -7.46 -14.79
CA ALA A 151 -6.52 -8.63 -15.54
C ALA A 151 -7.66 -9.19 -16.40
N LYS A 152 -8.87 -9.27 -15.83
CA LYS A 152 -10.07 -9.73 -16.56
C LYS A 152 -10.44 -8.80 -17.72
N TYR A 153 -10.34 -7.48 -17.53
CA TYR A 153 -10.61 -6.53 -18.60
C TYR A 153 -9.63 -6.68 -19.76
N LEU A 154 -8.36 -6.99 -19.47
CA LEU A 154 -7.32 -7.22 -20.48
C LEU A 154 -7.31 -8.67 -21.02
N GLU A 155 -8.29 -9.50 -20.65
CA GLU A 155 -8.35 -10.93 -21.01
C GLU A 155 -7.09 -11.71 -20.59
N LEU A 156 -6.42 -11.24 -19.53
CA LEU A 156 -5.23 -11.85 -18.96
C LEU A 156 -5.58 -12.81 -17.82
N PRO A 157 -4.69 -13.78 -17.50
CA PRO A 157 -4.87 -14.61 -16.32
C PRO A 157 -4.98 -13.78 -15.03
N ASN A 158 -5.89 -14.15 -14.12
CA ASN A 158 -6.17 -13.40 -12.89
C ASN A 158 -4.92 -13.11 -12.05
N TRP A 159 -3.93 -14.00 -12.07
CA TRP A 159 -2.70 -13.88 -11.31
C TRP A 159 -1.67 -12.92 -11.94
N SER A 160 -1.79 -12.59 -13.23
CA SER A 160 -0.75 -11.88 -13.98
C SER A 160 -0.43 -10.49 -13.42
N ILE A 161 -1.43 -9.62 -13.28
CA ILE A 161 -1.26 -8.24 -12.80
C ILE A 161 -0.97 -8.24 -11.29
N ILE A 162 -1.72 -9.00 -10.50
CA ILE A 162 -1.52 -9.04 -9.05
C ILE A 162 -0.15 -9.59 -8.67
N LEU A 163 0.36 -10.63 -9.36
CA LEU A 163 1.68 -11.19 -9.08
C LEU A 163 2.80 -10.25 -9.51
N SER A 164 2.71 -9.66 -10.70
CA SER A 164 3.74 -8.77 -11.24
C SER A 164 3.89 -7.49 -10.39
N THR A 165 2.78 -6.87 -10.03
CA THR A 165 2.77 -5.67 -9.17
C THR A 165 3.20 -6.00 -7.75
N ALA A 166 2.79 -7.14 -7.19
CA ALA A 166 3.23 -7.59 -5.87
C ALA A 166 4.73 -7.89 -5.82
N PHE A 167 5.29 -8.50 -6.86
CA PHE A 167 6.71 -8.79 -6.96
C PHE A 167 7.53 -7.50 -7.02
N LEU A 168 7.10 -6.53 -7.82
CA LEU A 168 7.75 -5.23 -7.90
C LEU A 168 7.65 -4.46 -6.58
N GLY A 169 6.48 -4.46 -5.93
CA GLY A 169 6.29 -3.89 -4.60
C GLY A 169 7.17 -4.55 -3.53
N PHE A 170 7.38 -5.87 -3.62
CA PHE A 170 8.25 -6.61 -2.72
C PHE A 170 9.71 -6.20 -2.92
N ILE A 171 10.19 -6.14 -4.17
CA ILE A 171 11.55 -5.68 -4.49
C ILE A 171 11.78 -4.27 -3.95
N ILE A 172 10.86 -3.34 -4.22
CA ILE A 172 10.98 -1.95 -3.75
C ILE A 172 11.03 -1.90 -2.22
N THR A 173 10.15 -2.63 -1.54
CA THR A 173 10.13 -2.67 -0.07
C THR A 173 11.44 -3.25 0.49
N MET A 174 11.97 -4.31 -0.13
CA MET A 174 13.28 -4.86 0.27
C MET A 174 14.41 -3.85 0.06
N ILE A 175 14.43 -3.14 -1.06
CA ILE A 175 15.39 -2.06 -1.31
C ILE A 175 15.27 -0.99 -0.23
N VAL A 176 14.05 -0.54 0.10
CA VAL A 176 13.81 0.47 1.14
C VAL A 176 14.40 0.02 2.49
N ILE A 177 14.07 -1.20 2.93
CA ILE A 177 14.51 -1.73 4.23
C ILE A 177 16.03 -1.93 4.27
N PHE A 178 16.62 -2.58 3.27
CA PHE A 178 18.03 -2.97 3.32
C PHE A 178 19.00 -1.86 2.87
N LYS A 179 18.54 -0.86 2.12
CA LYS A 179 19.40 0.23 1.65
C LYS A 179 19.29 1.49 2.51
N PHE A 180 18.09 1.82 3.01
CA PHE A 180 17.87 3.11 3.67
C PHE A 180 17.73 3.01 5.19
N ILE A 181 17.34 1.85 5.73
CA ILE A 181 17.22 1.66 7.18
C ILE A 181 18.55 1.15 7.77
N PRO A 182 19.08 1.76 8.85
CA PRO A 182 20.27 1.26 9.55
C PRO A 182 20.08 -0.17 10.06
N VAL A 183 21.13 -1.00 9.97
CA VAL A 183 21.10 -2.44 10.33
C VAL A 183 20.52 -2.68 11.73
N ASN A 184 20.83 -1.81 12.69
CA ASN A 184 20.39 -1.90 14.09
C ASN A 184 18.86 -1.72 14.26
N LYS A 185 18.20 -1.04 13.31
CA LYS A 185 16.76 -0.68 13.40
C LYS A 185 15.87 -1.53 12.50
N ARG A 186 16.44 -2.26 11.54
CA ARG A 186 15.69 -3.07 10.56
C ARG A 186 14.77 -4.09 11.22
N PHE A 187 15.26 -4.83 12.21
CA PHE A 187 14.46 -5.84 12.87
C PHE A 187 13.26 -5.25 13.61
N THR A 188 13.50 -4.15 14.37
CA THR A 188 12.43 -3.39 15.02
C THR A 188 11.40 -2.88 14.01
N PHE A 189 11.85 -2.38 12.86
CA PHE A 189 10.97 -1.89 11.80
C PHE A 189 10.12 -2.98 11.16
N ILE A 190 10.70 -4.15 10.87
CA ILE A 190 9.96 -5.28 10.29
C ILE A 190 8.87 -5.76 11.24
N ILE A 191 9.19 -5.94 12.53
CA ILE A 191 8.21 -6.34 13.55
C ILE A 191 7.10 -5.28 13.66
N ALA A 192 7.47 -4.00 13.71
CA ALA A 192 6.49 -2.92 13.76
C ALA A 192 5.59 -2.90 12.51
N GLY A 193 6.14 -3.20 11.34
CA GLY A 193 5.38 -3.27 10.08
C GLY A 193 4.33 -4.37 10.10
N PHE A 194 4.68 -5.57 10.58
CA PHE A 194 3.70 -6.65 10.74
C PHE A 194 2.65 -6.31 11.80
N ALA A 195 3.09 -5.93 13.01
CA ALA A 195 2.18 -5.64 14.11
C ALA A 195 1.25 -4.45 13.80
N GLY A 196 1.82 -3.33 13.35
CA GLY A 196 1.09 -2.10 13.02
C GLY A 196 0.29 -2.18 11.73
N GLY A 197 0.76 -2.93 10.72
CA GLY A 197 0.03 -3.13 9.47
C GLY A 197 -1.23 -3.98 9.64
N ILE A 198 -1.11 -5.12 10.35
CA ILE A 198 -2.25 -6.01 10.63
C ILE A 198 -3.24 -5.31 11.55
N SER A 199 -2.77 -4.78 12.69
CA SER A 199 -3.65 -4.06 13.62
C SER A 199 -4.26 -2.82 12.97
N GLY A 200 -3.50 -2.08 12.17
CA GLY A 200 -4.00 -0.90 11.46
C GLY A 200 -5.10 -1.23 10.45
N TYR A 201 -4.95 -2.32 9.70
CA TYR A 201 -5.97 -2.79 8.77
C TYR A 201 -7.26 -3.17 9.51
N MET A 202 -7.16 -3.92 10.61
CA MET A 202 -8.32 -4.30 11.43
C MET A 202 -8.99 -3.08 12.08
N ILE A 203 -8.22 -2.22 12.74
CA ILE A 203 -8.72 -1.01 13.42
C ILE A 203 -9.42 -0.08 12.42
N TRP A 204 -8.85 0.09 11.23
CA TRP A 204 -9.44 0.96 10.21
C TRP A 204 -10.75 0.39 9.66
N LEU A 205 -10.76 -0.88 9.25
CA LEU A 205 -11.95 -1.45 8.58
C LEU A 205 -13.09 -1.78 9.53
N GLU A 206 -12.80 -2.18 10.77
CA GLU A 206 -13.82 -2.60 11.71
C GLU A 206 -14.37 -1.45 12.56
N LEU A 207 -13.54 -0.46 12.88
CA LEU A 207 -13.86 0.57 13.87
C LEU A 207 -13.78 1.99 13.31
N LEU A 208 -12.58 2.51 13.03
CA LEU A 208 -12.38 3.93 12.74
C LEU A 208 -13.01 4.36 11.41
N GLY A 209 -12.86 3.56 10.36
CA GLY A 209 -13.34 3.88 9.03
C GLY A 209 -14.87 4.08 9.01
N LYS A 210 -15.61 3.15 9.63
CA LYS A 210 -17.08 3.21 9.70
C LYS A 210 -17.60 4.44 10.45
N ILE A 211 -16.84 4.93 11.43
CA ILE A 211 -17.24 6.10 12.24
C ILE A 211 -16.93 7.40 11.50
N ILE A 212 -15.76 7.47 10.84
CA ILE A 212 -15.25 8.72 10.26
C ILE A 212 -15.85 8.98 8.86
N MET A 213 -16.02 7.95 8.04
CA MET A 213 -16.53 8.06 6.66
C MET A 213 -17.48 6.90 6.33
N PRO A 214 -18.73 6.95 6.83
CA PRO A 214 -19.77 5.96 6.53
C PRO A 214 -20.11 5.89 5.04
#